data_AF-A0A5N5J998-F1
#
_entry.id   AF-A0A5N5J998-F1
#
_cell.length_a   1.000
_cell.length_b   1.000
_cell.length_c   1.000
_cell.angle_alpha   90.00
_cell.angle_beta   90.00
_cell.angle_gamma   90.00
#
_symmetry.space_group_name_H-M   'P 1'
#
loop_
_entity.id
_entity.type
_entity.pdbx_description
1 polymer ?
#
loop_
_entity_poly.entity_id
_entity_poly.type
_entity_poly.pdbx_seq_one_letter_code
_entity_poly.pdbx_strand_id
1 'polypeptide(L)'
;MFLRMTIASNIKTSLPKPENAKDYMKAIEERFKTADKSLAGKLMADLTTIKFDGTRSMHEHVIEMTNLAANWDKAQFRPEKGTTQI
;
A
#
# COMPACT_ATOMS: atom_id res chain seq x y z
N MET A 1 -24.29 0.11 11.32
CA MET A 1 -23.67 -1.20 11.68
C MET A 1 -23.26 -2.03 10.45
N PHE A 2 -24.00 -1.98 9.33
CA PHE A 2 -23.73 -2.78 8.12
C PHE A 2 -22.34 -2.59 7.49
N LEU A 3 -21.86 -1.36 7.34
CA LEU A 3 -20.54 -1.06 6.73
C LEU A 3 -19.37 -1.72 7.46
N ARG A 4 -19.50 -1.95 8.77
CA ARG A 4 -18.49 -2.65 9.57
C ARG A 4 -18.53 -4.16 9.40
N MET A 5 -19.67 -4.73 9.05
CA MET A 5 -19.82 -6.18 8.87
C MET A 5 -19.18 -6.65 7.56
N THR A 6 -19.23 -5.83 6.51
CA THR A 6 -18.72 -6.15 5.17
C THR A 6 -17.19 -6.11 5.04
N ILE A 7 -16.49 -5.46 5.98
CA ILE A 7 -15.02 -5.36 5.98
C ILE A 7 -14.41 -6.67 6.48
N ALA A 8 -13.15 -6.97 6.14
CA ALA A 8 -12.43 -8.12 6.68
C ALA A 8 -12.07 -7.92 8.18
N SER A 9 -12.07 -8.99 8.97
CA SER A 9 -11.86 -8.94 10.43
C SER A 9 -10.51 -8.34 10.83
N ASN A 10 -9.45 -8.66 10.08
CA ASN A 10 -8.10 -8.12 10.27
C ASN A 10 -8.01 -6.59 10.08
N ILE A 11 -8.91 -6.00 9.29
CA ILE A 11 -8.97 -4.55 9.07
C ILE A 11 -9.83 -3.90 10.15
N LYS A 12 -10.96 -4.53 10.54
CA LYS A 12 -11.90 -4.02 11.55
C LYS A 12 -11.25 -3.75 12.90
N THR A 13 -10.37 -4.63 13.36
CA THR A 13 -9.71 -4.52 14.67
C THR A 13 -8.82 -3.28 14.77
N SER A 14 -8.35 -2.77 13.63
CA SER A 14 -7.46 -1.62 13.56
C SER A 14 -8.17 -0.27 13.37
N LEU A 15 -9.50 -0.28 13.22
CA LEU A 15 -10.31 0.90 12.92
C LEU A 15 -11.20 1.29 14.11
N PRO A 16 -11.40 2.60 14.35
CA PRO A 16 -12.28 3.08 15.41
C PRO A 16 -13.75 2.67 15.18
N LYS A 17 -14.57 2.72 16.24
CA LYS A 17 -16.00 2.39 16.15
C LYS A 17 -16.72 3.42 15.26
N PRO A 18 -17.48 3.01 14.22
CA PRO A 18 -18.21 3.91 13.36
C PRO A 18 -19.37 4.52 14.15
N GLU A 19 -19.28 5.83 14.43
CA GLU A 19 -20.41 6.63 14.88
C GLU A 19 -21.30 7.02 13.69
N ASN A 20 -20.68 7.37 12.56
CA ASN A 20 -21.36 7.61 11.29
C ASN A 20 -20.58 7.01 10.12
N ALA A 21 -21.24 6.87 8.96
CA ALA A 21 -20.65 6.24 7.79
C ALA A 21 -19.51 7.06 7.18
N LYS A 22 -19.64 8.39 7.18
CA LYS A 22 -18.69 9.32 6.55
C LYS A 22 -17.33 9.28 7.24
N ASP A 23 -17.31 9.40 8.56
CA ASP A 23 -16.09 9.40 9.36
C ASP A 23 -15.41 8.03 9.35
N TYR A 24 -16.20 6.96 9.28
CA TYR A 24 -15.65 5.60 9.15
C TYR A 24 -14.98 5.37 7.79
N MET A 25 -15.57 5.86 6.69
CA MET A 25 -14.93 5.83 5.38
C MET A 25 -13.65 6.67 5.34
N LYS A 26 -13.66 7.86 5.98
CA LYS A 26 -12.47 8.70 6.10
C LYS A 26 -11.35 8.01 6.88
N ALA A 27 -11.69 7.36 8.00
CA ALA A 27 -10.73 6.60 8.80
C ALA A 27 -10.11 5.43 8.00
N ILE A 28 -10.91 4.74 7.17
CA ILE A 28 -10.40 3.72 6.24
C ILE A 28 -9.42 4.36 5.26
N GLU A 29 -9.84 5.42 4.57
CA GLU A 29 -9.02 6.13 3.59
C GLU A 29 -7.67 6.58 4.18
N GLU A 30 -7.67 7.23 5.35
CA GLU A 30 -6.45 7.68 6.04
C GLU A 30 -5.51 6.52 6.43
N ARG A 31 -6.09 5.39 6.87
CA ARG A 31 -5.33 4.19 7.28
C ARG A 31 -4.64 3.53 6.09
N PHE A 32 -5.30 3.51 4.92
CA PHE A 32 -4.73 2.97 3.68
C PHE A 32 -3.78 3.96 2.98
N LYS A 33 -4.03 5.27 3.06
CA LYS A 33 -3.06 6.30 2.63
C LYS A 33 -1.72 6.18 3.36
N THR A 34 -1.75 5.93 4.66
CA THR A 34 -0.52 5.75 5.46
C THR A 34 0.17 4.41 5.17
N ALA A 35 -0.60 3.34 4.96
CA ALA A 35 -0.06 2.04 4.58
C ALA A 35 0.63 2.09 3.20
N ASP A 36 0.06 2.82 2.24
CA ASP A 36 0.64 3.04 0.92
C ASP A 36 1.99 3.80 1.01
N LYS A 37 2.10 4.80 1.90
CA LYS A 37 3.38 5.49 2.19
C LYS A 37 4.42 4.60 2.86
N SER A 38 3.99 3.75 3.81
CA SER A 38 4.89 2.78 4.45
C SER A 38 5.39 1.72 3.45
N LEU A 39 4.54 1.32 2.50
CA LEU A 39 4.91 0.38 1.44
C LEU A 39 5.96 1.00 0.50
N ALA A 40 5.76 2.26 0.09
CA ALA A 40 6.75 2.98 -0.71
C ALA A 40 8.11 3.09 0.03
N GLY A 41 8.08 3.38 1.34
CA GLY A 41 9.29 3.42 2.17
C GLY A 41 9.99 2.06 2.29
N LYS A 42 9.23 0.97 2.44
CA LYS A 42 9.80 -0.39 2.44
C LYS A 42 10.44 -0.73 1.09
N LEU A 43 9.76 -0.46 -0.02
CA LEU A 43 10.27 -0.72 -1.36
C LEU A 43 11.57 0.06 -1.63
N MET A 44 11.69 1.30 -1.15
CA MET A 44 12.94 2.07 -1.19
C MET A 44 14.06 1.42 -0.38
N ALA A 45 13.77 0.98 0.84
CA ALA A 45 14.74 0.28 1.67
C ALA A 45 15.23 -1.00 0.98
N ASP A 46 14.31 -1.78 0.41
CA ASP A 46 14.62 -3.02 -0.33
C ASP A 46 15.49 -2.71 -1.57
N LEU A 47 15.16 -1.67 -2.35
CA LEU A 47 15.94 -1.22 -3.53
C LEU A 47 17.39 -0.82 -3.18
N THR A 48 17.60 -0.18 -2.03
CA THR A 48 18.95 0.25 -1.59
C THR A 48 19.75 -0.86 -0.92
N THR A 49 19.08 -1.93 -0.47
CA THR A 49 19.69 -2.99 0.35
C THR A 49 19.96 -4.25 -0.45
N ILE A 50 19.11 -4.59 -1.42
CA ILE A 50 19.27 -5.79 -2.25
C ILE A 50 20.54 -5.66 -3.09
N LYS A 51 21.41 -6.66 -2.94
CA LYS A 51 22.62 -6.86 -3.74
C LYS A 51 22.54 -8.21 -4.42
N PHE A 52 23.30 -8.38 -5.50
CA PHE A 52 23.48 -9.68 -6.11
C PHE A 52 24.33 -10.56 -5.18
N ASP A 53 23.78 -11.70 -4.76
CA ASP A 53 24.39 -12.64 -3.82
C ASP A 53 24.93 -13.92 -4.50
N GLY A 54 24.74 -14.05 -5.82
CA GLY A 54 25.17 -15.21 -6.61
C GLY A 54 24.34 -16.48 -6.42
N THR A 55 23.26 -16.45 -5.63
CA THR A 55 22.42 -17.64 -5.40
C THR A 55 21.48 -17.95 -6.57
N ARG A 56 21.15 -16.91 -7.35
CA ARG A 56 20.27 -16.95 -8.52
C ARG A 56 20.96 -16.40 -9.76
N SER A 57 20.35 -16.59 -10.93
CA SER A 57 20.91 -16.06 -12.18
C SER A 57 20.85 -14.52 -12.21
N MET A 58 21.75 -13.92 -12.99
CA MET A 58 21.77 -12.47 -13.20
C MET A 58 20.47 -11.96 -13.85
N HIS A 59 19.87 -12.77 -14.72
CA HIS A 59 18.58 -12.45 -15.35
C HIS A 59 17.45 -12.35 -14.32
N GLU A 60 17.36 -13.30 -13.39
CA GLU A 60 16.37 -13.26 -12.30
C GLU A 60 16.60 -12.07 -11.36
N HIS A 61 17.86 -11.72 -11.09
CA HIS A 61 18.19 -10.54 -10.30
C HIS A 61 17.74 -9.24 -10.97
N VAL A 62 17.98 -9.08 -12.27
CA VAL A 62 17.55 -7.91 -13.04
C VAL A 62 16.03 -7.79 -13.09
N ILE A 63 15.31 -8.92 -13.27
CA ILE A 63 13.85 -8.93 -13.24
C ILE A 63 13.32 -8.47 -11.87
N GLU A 64 13.87 -8.97 -10.78
CA GLU A 64 13.43 -8.56 -9.45
C GLU A 64 13.69 -7.07 -9.19
N MET A 65 14.88 -6.57 -9.55
CA MET A 65 15.21 -5.14 -9.42
C MET A 65 14.27 -4.27 -10.26
N THR A 66 13.94 -4.70 -11.47
CA THR A 66 13.00 -4.00 -12.36
C THR A 66 11.59 -3.99 -11.78
N ASN A 67 11.14 -5.12 -11.23
CA ASN A 67 9.83 -5.22 -10.59
C ASN A 67 9.73 -4.36 -9.32
N LEU A 68 10.78 -4.32 -8.50
CA LEU A 68 10.85 -3.46 -7.32
C LEU A 68 10.79 -1.97 -7.69
N ALA A 69 11.54 -1.54 -8.71
CA ALA A 69 11.51 -0.18 -9.21
C ALA A 69 10.12 0.22 -9.75
N ALA A 70 9.49 -0.65 -10.55
CA ALA A 70 8.16 -0.42 -11.07
C ALA A 70 7.09 -0.37 -9.96
N ASN A 71 7.23 -1.19 -8.91
CA ASN A 71 6.33 -1.17 -7.76
C ASN A 71 6.54 0.07 -6.89
N TRP A 72 7.78 0.54 -6.75
CA TRP A 72 8.07 1.79 -6.06
C TRP A 72 7.48 3.00 -6.78
N ASP A 73 7.66 3.10 -8.10
CA ASP A 73 7.08 4.17 -8.91
C ASP A 73 5.54 4.20 -8.79
N LYS A 74 4.89 3.03 -8.86
CA LYS A 74 3.45 2.88 -8.63
C LYS A 74 3.02 3.27 -7.22
N ALA A 75 3.83 2.96 -6.20
CA ALA A 75 3.53 3.30 -4.81
C ALA A 75 3.77 4.78 -4.51
N GLN A 76 4.73 5.41 -5.19
CA GLN A 76 5.03 6.85 -5.09
C GLN A 76 4.00 7.70 -5.83
N PHE A 77 3.58 7.26 -7.02
CA PHE A 77 2.75 8.04 -7.94
C PHE A 77 1.31 7.51 -8.02
N ARG A 78 0.80 6.89 -6.95
CA ARG A 78 -0.61 6.50 -6.88
C ARG A 78 -1.44 7.80 -6.77
N PRO A 79 -2.18 8.23 -7.82
CA PRO A 79 -3.01 9.42 -7.70
C PRO A 79 -4.02 9.16 -6.60
N GLU A 80 -4.08 10.07 -5.62
CA GLU A 80 -5.21 10.11 -4.70
C GLU A 80 -6.46 10.19 -5.58
N LYS A 81 -7.21 9.08 -5.72
CA LYS A 81 -8.50 9.12 -6.39
C LYS A 81 -9.48 9.87 -5.49
N GLY A 82 -9.34 11.19 -5.50
CA GLY A 82 -10.29 12.17 -5.04
C GLY A 82 -10.68 13.02 -6.23
N THR A 83 -11.99 13.09 -6.48
CA THR A 83 -12.69 13.99 -7.43
C THR A 83 -12.65 13.64 -8.92
N THR A 84 -13.66 12.90 -9.36
CA THR A 84 -14.48 13.37 -10.49
C THR A 84 -15.85 13.69 -9.93
N GLN A 85 -16.10 14.99 -9.75
CA GLN A 85 -17.44 15.53 -9.89
C GLN A 85 -17.72 15.57 -11.39
N ILE A 86 -18.72 14.81 -11.84
CA ILE A 86 -19.83 15.22 -12.71
C ILE A 86 -20.92 14.15 -12.62
#